data_AF-M2XYY7-F1
#
_entry.id   AF-M2XYY7-F1
#
_cell.length_a   1.000
_cell.length_b   1.000
_cell.length_c   1.000
_cell.angle_alpha   90.00
_cell.angle_beta   90.00
_cell.angle_gamma   90.00
#
_symmetry.space_group_name_H-M   'P 1'
#
loop_
_entity.id
_entity.type
_entity.pdbx_description
1 polymer ?
#
loop_
_entity_poly.entity_id
_entity_poly.type
_entity_poly.pdbx_seq_one_letter_code
_entity_poly.pdbx_strand_id
1 'polypeptide(L)'
;MAQYLSSEQLYEPQREPEPTTTFEAVQVGEVLQITPVTENGSTHQPEFVASQNNKLSMAAWIVLGGTMVLMMSLYALLAIPTLLVSLWLGAAVLPTFLVYLWVVVPFKGNPPLSLSFIIEQLGLGAYPAFILALFVEVGLSICLQSLLGFDMSSASEQIFRNPLSIDEALREKLWQLLLFYFLNAMVVAAFVEETVKYILALRHRKLVINPGIKGIIGCSVCGALGLAGMEHLFYCLNFLLSSDWLTAVLSGFFRAIIAFWLHCLTGFFIGVRRARVDILGDSLSYISAIWLPVLVHGTMDFAAFSLGTIFEDTWLVVLVPCLDIFLLSIFTWTTSMEYKSTSEREMELRYPQNVVTEVSV
;
A
#
# COMPACT_ATOMS: atom_id res chain seq x y z
N MET A 1 26.16 33.28 39.29
CA MET A 1 26.15 31.81 39.38
C MET A 1 25.03 31.30 38.49
N ALA A 2 25.21 30.73 37.31
CA ALA A 2 26.26 30.72 36.30
C ALA A 2 25.51 30.44 34.98
N GLN A 3 25.85 31.14 33.90
CA GLN A 3 25.28 30.94 32.56
C GLN A 3 25.70 29.57 32.02
N TYR A 4 24.73 28.70 31.71
CA TYR A 4 24.95 27.50 30.91
C TYR A 4 24.55 27.81 29.47
N LEU A 5 25.53 28.23 28.66
CA LEU A 5 25.46 28.19 27.21
C LEU A 5 26.14 26.90 26.77
N SER A 6 25.34 25.89 26.42
CA SER A 6 25.84 24.68 25.76
C SER A 6 25.99 24.96 24.27
N SER A 7 27.23 25.05 23.81
CA SER A 7 27.59 25.03 22.40
C SER A 7 27.37 23.62 21.84
N GLU A 8 26.20 23.37 21.25
CA GLU A 8 26.05 22.28 20.30
C GLU A 8 26.81 22.67 19.02
N GLN A 9 28.05 22.21 18.90
CA GLN A 9 28.72 22.11 17.60
C GLN A 9 28.00 21.02 16.80
N LEU A 10 27.07 21.45 15.95
CA LEU A 10 26.52 20.63 14.88
C LEU A 10 27.68 20.10 14.04
N TYR A 11 27.79 18.77 13.99
CA TYR A 11 28.64 18.06 13.04
C TYR A 11 28.10 18.35 11.63
N GLU A 12 28.67 19.35 10.95
CA GLU A 12 28.48 19.49 9.51
C GLU A 12 29.26 18.35 8.83
N PRO A 13 28.58 17.37 8.19
CA PRO A 13 29.29 16.42 7.37
C PRO A 13 30.03 17.21 6.28
N GLN A 14 31.33 16.98 6.15
CA GLN A 14 32.10 17.48 5.00
C GLN A 14 31.40 17.00 3.74
N ARG A 15 30.64 17.90 3.09
CA ARG A 15 30.16 17.67 1.73
C ARG A 15 31.40 17.55 0.87
N GLU A 16 31.61 16.38 0.28
CA GLU A 16 32.51 16.27 -0.86
C GLU A 16 32.09 17.36 -1.87
N PRO A 17 33.05 18.10 -2.45
CA PRO A 17 32.72 19.13 -3.43
C PRO A 17 31.89 18.48 -4.54
N GLU A 18 30.67 19.01 -4.74
CA GLU A 18 29.82 18.56 -5.83
C GLU A 18 30.64 18.67 -7.14
N PRO A 19 30.67 17.61 -7.96
CA PRO A 19 31.41 17.65 -9.21
C PRO A 19 30.93 18.84 -10.03
N THR A 20 31.83 19.81 -10.26
CA THR A 20 31.54 21.05 -10.96
C THR A 20 31.04 20.70 -12.36
N THR A 21 29.72 20.79 -12.56
CA THR A 21 29.14 20.48 -13.87
C THR A 21 29.32 21.72 -14.73
N THR A 22 30.31 21.68 -15.62
CA THR A 22 30.49 22.73 -16.62
C THR A 22 29.51 22.50 -17.76
N PHE A 23 28.77 23.55 -18.12
CA PHE A 23 27.87 23.52 -19.27
C PHE A 23 28.57 24.21 -20.43
N GLU A 24 28.77 23.50 -21.54
CA GLU A 24 29.16 24.14 -22.79
C GLU A 24 27.92 24.40 -23.61
N ALA A 25 27.74 25.66 -24.00
CA ALA A 25 26.76 26.05 -25.00
C ALA A 25 27.33 25.70 -26.38
N VAL A 26 26.82 24.62 -26.97
CA VAL A 26 27.17 24.22 -28.34
C VAL A 26 26.10 24.77 -29.27
N GLN A 27 26.48 25.69 -30.14
CA GLN A 27 25.59 26.22 -31.16
C GLN A 27 25.57 25.26 -32.35
N VAL A 28 24.47 24.53 -32.51
CA VAL A 28 24.25 23.60 -33.62
C VAL A 28 23.18 24.20 -34.52
N GLY A 29 23.61 24.93 -35.56
CA GLY A 29 22.72 25.75 -36.38
C GLY A 29 22.31 27.03 -35.64
N GLU A 30 21.02 27.40 -35.67
CA GLU A 30 20.48 28.57 -34.93
C GLU A 30 20.08 28.24 -33.49
N VAL A 31 20.17 26.97 -33.06
CA VAL A 31 19.74 26.54 -31.73
C VAL A 31 20.95 26.43 -30.80
N LEU A 32 20.89 27.15 -29.68
CA LEU A 32 21.86 27.04 -28.60
C LEU A 32 21.50 25.81 -27.75
N GLN A 33 22.25 24.71 -27.92
CA GLN A 33 22.08 23.52 -27.09
C GLN A 33 23.02 23.62 -25.89
N ILE A 34 22.45 23.64 -24.68
CA ILE A 34 23.24 23.59 -23.45
C ILE A 34 23.39 22.11 -23.09
N THR A 35 24.58 21.56 -23.37
CA THR A 35 24.92 20.19 -23.00
C THR A 35 25.83 20.19 -21.78
N PRO A 36 25.52 19.42 -20.73
CA PRO A 36 26.47 19.21 -19.64
C PRO A 36 27.68 18.47 -20.21
N VAL A 37 28.86 19.09 -20.13
CA VAL A 37 30.11 18.51 -20.59
C VAL A 37 30.92 18.14 -19.35
N THR A 38 31.19 16.84 -19.20
CA THR A 38 32.19 16.38 -18.22
C THR A 38 33.57 16.75 -18.74
N GLU A 39 34.51 17.07 -17.84
CA GLU A 39 35.87 17.57 -18.14
C GLU A 39 36.69 16.73 -19.17
N ASN A 40 36.24 15.54 -19.54
CA ASN A 40 36.90 14.66 -20.51
C ASN A 40 36.33 14.73 -21.94
N GLY A 41 35.40 15.64 -22.26
CA GLY A 41 34.90 15.84 -23.63
C GLY A 41 34.15 14.65 -24.24
N SER A 42 33.88 13.60 -23.46
CA SER A 42 32.99 12.53 -23.87
C SER A 42 31.56 12.91 -23.54
N THR A 43 30.75 13.08 -24.58
CA THR A 43 29.29 13.04 -24.49
C THR A 43 28.88 11.62 -24.13
N HIS A 44 29.15 11.19 -22.90
CA HIS A 44 28.40 10.08 -22.34
C HIS A 44 26.98 10.61 -22.18
N GLN A 45 26.10 10.26 -23.14
CA GLN A 45 24.75 9.93 -22.70
C GLN A 45 24.93 9.06 -21.47
N PRO A 46 24.31 9.37 -20.33
CA PRO A 46 24.42 8.51 -19.16
C PRO A 46 24.05 7.13 -19.67
N GLU A 47 25.06 6.27 -19.87
CA GLU A 47 24.84 4.89 -20.22
C GLU A 47 23.99 4.44 -19.06
N PHE A 48 22.73 4.18 -19.36
CA PHE A 48 21.82 3.58 -18.42
C PHE A 48 22.55 2.32 -18.01
N VAL A 49 23.18 2.34 -16.83
CA VAL A 49 23.99 1.24 -16.33
C VAL A 49 22.99 0.12 -16.05
N ALA A 50 22.57 -0.57 -17.10
CA ALA A 50 21.67 -1.73 -17.10
C ALA A 50 22.41 -2.97 -16.57
N SER A 51 23.43 -2.73 -15.73
CA SER A 51 24.46 -3.65 -15.31
C SER A 51 24.75 -3.43 -13.83
N GLN A 52 23.71 -3.53 -13.00
CA GLN A 52 23.90 -4.11 -11.67
C GLN A 52 23.00 -5.35 -11.56
N ASN A 53 23.57 -6.46 -12.02
CA ASN A 53 23.28 -7.84 -11.60
C ASN A 53 21.85 -8.10 -11.12
N ASN A 54 21.02 -8.65 -12.02
CA ASN A 54 19.72 -9.29 -11.77
C ASN A 54 19.75 -10.50 -10.80
N LYS A 55 20.81 -10.67 -9.99
CA LYS A 55 20.81 -11.64 -8.91
C LYS A 55 20.02 -11.03 -7.77
N LEU A 56 18.80 -11.55 -7.57
CA LEU A 56 18.05 -11.43 -6.31
C LEU A 56 19.05 -11.49 -5.15
N SER A 57 19.04 -10.48 -4.29
CA SER A 57 19.90 -10.49 -3.11
C SER A 57 19.62 -11.76 -2.31
N MET A 58 20.64 -12.33 -1.66
CA MET A 58 20.43 -13.52 -0.83
C MET A 58 19.35 -13.27 0.25
N ALA A 59 19.22 -12.03 0.73
CA ALA A 59 18.14 -11.59 1.60
C ALA A 59 16.75 -11.71 0.93
N ALA A 60 16.59 -11.28 -0.32
CA ALA A 60 15.32 -11.42 -1.05
C ALA A 60 14.95 -12.89 -1.29
N TRP A 61 15.93 -13.77 -1.56
CA TRP A 61 15.71 -15.22 -1.64
C TRP A 61 15.33 -15.82 -0.29
N ILE A 62 15.94 -15.38 0.81
CA ILE A 62 15.60 -15.83 2.16
C ILE A 62 14.19 -15.36 2.53
N VAL A 63 13.81 -14.12 2.19
CA VAL A 63 12.46 -13.61 2.42
C VAL A 63 11.45 -14.39 1.58
N LEU A 64 11.66 -14.52 0.27
CA LEU A 64 10.75 -15.27 -0.61
C LEU A 64 10.64 -16.74 -0.20
N GLY A 65 11.78 -17.41 -0.02
CA GLY A 65 11.85 -18.79 0.41
C GLY A 65 11.24 -18.98 1.79
N GLY A 66 11.50 -18.07 2.71
CA GLY A 66 10.90 -18.04 4.05
C GLY A 66 9.39 -17.83 4.02
N THR A 67 8.89 -16.90 3.19
CA THR A 67 7.45 -16.67 2.99
C THR A 67 6.80 -17.90 2.38
N MET A 68 7.37 -18.48 1.32
CA MET A 68 6.84 -19.69 0.71
C MET A 68 6.87 -20.88 1.69
N VAL A 69 7.95 -21.08 2.42
CA VAL A 69 8.06 -22.17 3.43
C VAL A 69 7.11 -21.93 4.58
N LEU A 70 6.95 -20.71 5.08
CA LEU A 70 6.00 -20.38 6.15
C LEU A 70 4.57 -20.58 5.68
N MET A 71 4.20 -20.07 4.50
CA MET A 71 2.87 -20.29 3.93
C MET A 71 2.61 -21.78 3.68
N MET A 72 3.59 -22.52 3.15
CA MET A 72 3.52 -23.98 2.94
C MET A 72 3.50 -24.78 4.26
N SER A 73 4.14 -24.26 5.31
CA SER A 73 4.19 -24.90 6.63
C SER A 73 2.92 -24.65 7.42
N LEU A 74 2.35 -23.44 7.36
CA LEU A 74 1.00 -23.13 7.84
C LEU A 74 -0.02 -23.99 7.07
N TYR A 75 0.12 -24.08 5.76
CA TYR A 75 -0.68 -24.95 4.88
C TYR A 75 -0.59 -26.43 5.27
N ALA A 76 0.59 -26.94 5.63
CA ALA A 76 0.80 -28.32 6.05
C ALA A 76 0.33 -28.60 7.49
N LEU A 77 0.36 -27.61 8.39
CA LEU A 77 -0.11 -27.73 9.78
C LEU A 77 -1.63 -27.77 9.90
N LEU A 78 -2.35 -27.19 8.94
CA LEU A 78 -3.82 -27.09 8.93
C LEU A 78 -4.49 -28.25 8.17
N ALA A 79 -3.75 -29.32 7.89
CA ALA A 79 -3.96 -30.15 6.72
C ALA A 79 -4.93 -31.33 6.81
N ILE A 80 -5.94 -31.33 7.69
CA ILE A 80 -6.79 -32.52 7.89
C ILE A 80 -8.25 -32.37 7.38
N PRO A 81 -8.75 -31.16 7.04
CA PRO A 81 -9.83 -31.00 6.05
C PRO A 81 -9.37 -30.12 4.88
N THR A 82 -8.45 -30.63 4.06
CA THR A 82 -7.50 -29.79 3.30
C THR A 82 -7.89 -29.39 1.90
N LEU A 83 -8.52 -30.24 1.09
CA LEU A 83 -8.58 -29.94 -0.35
C LEU A 83 -9.41 -28.67 -0.65
N LEU A 84 -10.55 -28.50 0.01
CA LEU A 84 -11.40 -27.31 -0.16
C LEU A 84 -10.72 -26.05 0.36
N VAL A 85 -10.05 -26.13 1.50
CA VAL A 85 -9.29 -25.01 2.09
C VAL A 85 -8.09 -24.64 1.22
N SER A 86 -7.38 -25.63 0.69
CA SER A 86 -6.26 -25.44 -0.24
C SER A 86 -6.68 -24.87 -1.58
N LEU A 87 -7.77 -25.37 -2.16
CA LEU A 87 -8.38 -24.81 -3.37
C LEU A 87 -8.88 -23.39 -3.11
N TRP A 88 -9.41 -23.13 -1.92
CA TRP A 88 -9.90 -21.82 -1.53
C TRP A 88 -8.76 -20.82 -1.27
N LEU A 89 -7.70 -21.21 -0.57
CA LEU A 89 -6.47 -20.42 -0.43
C LEU A 89 -5.83 -20.16 -1.81
N GLY A 90 -5.82 -21.16 -2.69
CA GLY A 90 -5.36 -20.99 -4.07
C GLY A 90 -6.23 -20.02 -4.88
N ALA A 91 -7.56 -20.14 -4.76
CA ALA A 91 -8.52 -19.23 -5.38
C ALA A 91 -8.44 -17.81 -4.81
N ALA A 92 -8.13 -17.68 -3.52
CA ALA A 92 -7.94 -16.42 -2.84
C ALA A 92 -6.67 -15.68 -3.26
N VAL A 93 -5.63 -16.41 -3.71
CA VAL A 93 -4.41 -15.84 -4.29
C VAL A 93 -4.57 -15.54 -5.79
N LEU A 94 -5.61 -16.07 -6.44
CA LEU A 94 -5.84 -15.82 -7.88
C LEU A 94 -6.10 -14.33 -8.18
N PRO A 95 -6.91 -13.57 -7.41
CA PRO A 95 -7.00 -12.12 -7.53
C PRO A 95 -5.63 -11.45 -7.42
N THR A 96 -4.77 -11.90 -6.50
CA THR A 96 -3.39 -11.41 -6.36
C THR A 96 -2.61 -11.59 -7.65
N PHE A 97 -2.76 -12.73 -8.32
CA PHE A 97 -2.11 -13.00 -9.60
C PHE A 97 -2.68 -12.14 -10.73
N LEU A 98 -3.99 -11.91 -10.79
CA LEU A 98 -4.61 -11.05 -11.79
C LEU A 98 -4.20 -9.58 -11.63
N VAL A 99 -4.18 -9.09 -10.38
CA VAL A 99 -3.70 -7.74 -10.08
C VAL A 99 -2.20 -7.64 -10.33
N TYR A 100 -1.43 -8.67 -9.99
CA TYR A 100 -0.02 -8.75 -10.37
C TYR A 100 0.17 -8.67 -11.88
N LEU A 101 -0.62 -9.38 -12.69
CA LEU A 101 -0.57 -9.25 -14.15
C LEU A 101 -0.94 -7.83 -14.59
N TRP A 102 -1.94 -7.21 -13.98
CA TRP A 102 -2.33 -5.83 -14.25
C TRP A 102 -1.25 -4.82 -13.87
N VAL A 103 -0.46 -5.07 -12.83
CA VAL A 103 0.68 -4.24 -12.43
C VAL A 103 1.84 -4.50 -13.38
N VAL A 104 2.27 -5.75 -13.53
CA VAL A 104 3.52 -6.10 -14.23
C VAL A 104 3.42 -5.94 -15.75
N VAL A 105 2.28 -6.26 -16.37
CA VAL A 105 2.14 -6.21 -17.83
C VAL A 105 2.31 -4.79 -18.38
N PRO A 106 1.65 -3.75 -17.84
CA PRO A 106 1.86 -2.35 -18.26
C PRO A 106 3.26 -1.79 -17.97
N PHE A 107 4.01 -2.44 -17.07
CA PHE A 107 5.40 -2.10 -16.79
C PHE A 107 6.41 -2.91 -17.62
N LYS A 108 5.98 -3.87 -18.45
CA LYS A 108 6.86 -4.56 -19.41
C LYS A 108 7.49 -3.52 -20.34
N GLY A 109 8.82 -3.41 -20.29
CA GLY A 109 9.59 -2.43 -21.06
C GLY A 109 10.09 -1.23 -20.27
N ASN A 110 9.69 -1.07 -19.00
CA ASN A 110 10.38 -0.16 -18.08
C ASN A 110 11.53 -0.90 -17.39
N PRO A 111 12.80 -0.60 -17.72
CA PRO A 111 13.95 -1.24 -17.08
C PRO A 111 14.02 -1.12 -15.54
N PRO A 112 13.44 -0.10 -14.85
CA PRO A 112 13.56 -0.03 -13.39
C PRO A 112 12.83 -1.12 -12.58
N LEU A 113 11.91 -1.89 -13.16
CA LEU A 113 11.08 -2.85 -12.41
C LEU A 113 11.40 -4.30 -12.82
N SER A 114 12.52 -4.83 -12.32
CA SER A 114 12.84 -6.25 -12.48
C SER A 114 11.85 -7.14 -11.70
N LEU A 115 11.65 -8.38 -12.18
CA LEU A 115 10.83 -9.37 -11.46
C LEU A 115 11.31 -9.57 -10.03
N SER A 116 12.64 -9.57 -9.84
CA SER A 116 13.27 -9.70 -8.52
C SER A 116 12.87 -8.57 -7.57
N PHE A 117 12.86 -7.34 -8.08
CA PHE A 117 12.43 -6.18 -7.31
C PHE A 117 10.96 -6.26 -6.91
N ILE A 118 10.09 -6.64 -7.85
CA ILE A 118 8.66 -6.82 -7.58
C ILE A 118 8.43 -7.87 -6.49
N ILE A 119 9.11 -9.01 -6.58
CA ILE A 119 9.05 -10.07 -5.58
C ILE A 119 9.55 -9.58 -4.22
N GLU A 120 10.63 -8.80 -4.17
CA GLU A 120 11.13 -8.21 -2.93
C GLU A 120 10.07 -7.30 -2.29
N GLN A 121 9.44 -6.41 -3.05
CA GLN A 121 8.41 -5.52 -2.52
C GLN A 121 7.18 -6.30 -2.02
N LEU A 122 6.77 -7.33 -2.75
CA LEU A 122 5.70 -8.23 -2.33
C LEU A 122 6.05 -8.95 -1.01
N GLY A 123 7.26 -9.48 -0.90
CA GLY A 123 7.74 -10.13 0.33
C GLY A 123 7.83 -9.17 1.52
N LEU A 124 8.23 -7.92 1.29
CA LEU A 124 8.27 -6.89 2.34
C LEU A 124 6.88 -6.45 2.79
N GLY A 125 5.94 -6.34 1.86
CA GLY A 125 4.52 -6.14 2.17
C GLY A 125 3.94 -7.29 3.00
N ALA A 126 4.24 -8.52 2.60
CA ALA A 126 3.73 -9.72 3.23
C ALA A 126 4.31 -9.96 4.63
N TYR A 127 5.62 -9.79 4.85
CA TYR A 127 6.23 -10.19 6.11
C TYR A 127 6.43 -9.03 7.10
N PRO A 128 7.46 -8.17 6.96
CA PRO A 128 7.75 -7.16 7.98
C PRO A 128 6.64 -6.11 8.09
N ALA A 129 6.02 -5.72 6.97
CA ALA A 129 4.93 -4.74 6.97
C ALA A 129 3.68 -5.28 7.67
N PHE A 130 3.22 -6.48 7.29
CA PHE A 130 2.09 -7.13 7.94
C PHE A 130 2.34 -7.43 9.42
N ILE A 131 3.52 -7.95 9.79
CA ILE A 131 3.85 -8.23 11.20
C ILE A 131 3.83 -6.94 12.02
N LEU A 132 4.42 -5.86 11.49
CA LEU A 132 4.38 -4.57 12.16
C LEU A 132 2.95 -4.07 12.33
N ALA A 133 2.14 -4.12 11.26
CA ALA A 133 0.73 -3.76 11.32
C ALA A 133 0.00 -4.58 12.40
N LEU A 134 0.12 -5.91 12.37
CA LEU A 134 -0.49 -6.81 13.34
C LEU A 134 -0.09 -6.50 14.79
N PHE A 135 1.20 -6.25 15.08
CA PHE A 135 1.64 -5.91 16.43
C PHE A 135 1.07 -4.57 16.91
N VAL A 136 1.08 -3.56 16.05
CA VAL A 136 0.52 -2.24 16.36
C VAL A 136 -1.00 -2.36 16.54
N GLU A 137 -1.67 -3.15 15.70
CA GLU A 137 -3.10 -3.34 15.75
C GLU A 137 -3.56 -4.03 17.02
N VAL A 138 -2.92 -5.14 17.38
CA VAL A 138 -3.21 -5.85 18.63
C VAL A 138 -2.93 -4.96 19.84
N GLY A 139 -1.80 -4.24 19.84
CA GLY A 139 -1.44 -3.33 20.92
C GLY A 139 -2.46 -2.20 21.11
N LEU A 140 -2.82 -1.51 20.02
CA LEU A 140 -3.82 -0.44 20.04
C LEU A 140 -5.21 -0.95 20.40
N SER A 141 -5.58 -2.15 19.94
CA SER A 141 -6.85 -2.78 20.30
C SER A 141 -6.96 -3.05 21.80
N ILE A 142 -5.90 -3.57 22.42
CA ILE A 142 -5.83 -3.81 23.88
C ILE A 142 -5.91 -2.48 24.64
N CYS A 143 -5.18 -1.46 24.19
CA CYS A 143 -5.24 -0.12 24.77
C CYS A 143 -6.65 0.47 24.69
N LEU A 144 -7.32 0.31 23.54
CA LEU A 144 -8.66 0.82 23.32
C LEU A 144 -9.70 0.10 24.20
N GLN A 145 -9.64 -1.22 24.30
CA GLN A 145 -10.52 -1.99 25.21
C GLN A 145 -10.32 -1.55 26.67
N SER A 146 -9.06 -1.36 27.08
CA SER A 146 -8.71 -0.91 28.42
C SER A 146 -9.21 0.51 28.70
N LEU A 147 -9.06 1.43 27.74
CA LEU A 147 -9.49 2.83 27.85
C LEU A 147 -11.01 2.96 27.95
N LEU A 148 -11.74 2.15 27.18
CA LEU A 148 -13.20 2.13 27.19
C LEU A 148 -13.78 1.36 28.38
N GLY A 149 -12.96 0.61 29.14
CA GLY A 149 -13.43 -0.28 30.19
C GLY A 149 -14.42 -1.33 29.67
N PHE A 150 -14.27 -1.71 28.39
CA PHE A 150 -15.30 -2.43 27.64
C PHE A 150 -14.85 -3.85 27.34
N ASP A 151 -15.60 -4.83 27.86
CA ASP A 151 -15.42 -6.24 27.48
C ASP A 151 -16.18 -6.53 26.18
N MET A 152 -15.43 -6.46 25.09
CA MET A 152 -15.89 -6.76 23.73
C MET A 152 -16.59 -8.12 23.64
N SER A 153 -16.08 -9.14 24.32
CA SER A 153 -16.62 -10.50 24.22
C SER A 153 -18.01 -10.58 24.83
N SER A 154 -18.17 -10.01 26.03
CA SER A 154 -19.45 -9.97 26.74
C SER A 154 -20.48 -9.10 26.03
N ALA A 155 -20.07 -7.95 25.49
CA ALA A 155 -20.99 -7.05 24.81
C ALA A 155 -21.47 -7.60 23.47
N SER A 156 -20.56 -8.18 22.66
CA SER A 156 -20.92 -8.81 21.39
C SER A 156 -21.90 -9.97 21.61
N GLU A 157 -21.66 -10.83 22.60
CA GLU A 157 -22.54 -11.97 22.90
C GLU A 157 -23.94 -11.50 23.34
N GLN A 158 -24.03 -10.42 24.12
CA GLN A 158 -25.32 -9.89 24.60
C GLN A 158 -26.14 -9.24 23.48
N ILE A 159 -25.49 -8.49 22.59
CA ILE A 159 -26.14 -7.87 21.42
C ILE A 159 -26.62 -8.96 20.46
N PHE A 160 -25.78 -9.96 20.20
CA PHE A 160 -26.10 -11.07 19.32
C PHE A 160 -27.33 -11.87 19.79
N ARG A 161 -27.47 -12.10 21.09
CA ARG A 161 -28.60 -12.88 21.63
C ARG A 161 -29.95 -12.16 21.62
N ASN A 162 -29.98 -10.82 21.60
CA ASN A 162 -31.21 -10.04 21.76
C ASN A 162 -31.27 -8.79 20.86
N PRO A 163 -31.23 -8.92 19.52
CA PRO A 163 -31.16 -7.77 18.62
C PRO A 163 -32.42 -6.88 18.65
N LEU A 164 -33.59 -7.42 19.04
CA LEU A 164 -34.89 -6.72 19.00
C LEU A 164 -35.32 -6.05 20.30
N SER A 165 -34.60 -6.26 21.41
CA SER A 165 -34.93 -5.68 22.72
C SER A 165 -33.81 -4.77 23.22
N ILE A 166 -33.54 -3.71 22.46
CA ILE A 166 -32.57 -2.69 22.87
C ILE A 166 -33.17 -1.84 23.99
N ASP A 167 -33.00 -2.31 25.22
CA ASP A 167 -33.17 -1.48 26.40
C ASP A 167 -32.05 -0.43 26.50
N GLU A 168 -32.13 0.46 27.50
CA GLU A 168 -31.17 1.54 27.67
C GLU A 168 -29.75 1.04 27.94
N ALA A 169 -29.60 -0.09 28.64
CA ALA A 169 -28.30 -0.72 28.91
C ALA A 169 -27.68 -1.34 27.65
N LEU A 170 -28.49 -1.96 26.78
CA LEU A 170 -28.02 -2.50 25.50
C LEU A 170 -27.66 -1.38 24.52
N ARG A 171 -28.38 -0.25 24.55
CA ARG A 171 -28.03 0.94 23.77
C ARG A 171 -26.67 1.49 24.16
N GLU A 172 -26.37 1.52 25.47
CA GLU A 172 -25.07 1.95 25.97
C GLU A 172 -23.94 1.07 25.43
N LYS A 173 -24.12 -0.25 25.50
CA LYS A 173 -23.13 -1.21 24.98
C LYS A 173 -22.98 -1.13 23.46
N LEU A 174 -24.07 -0.87 22.73
CA LEU A 174 -24.05 -0.77 21.27
C LEU A 174 -23.22 0.42 20.80
N TRP A 175 -23.37 1.62 21.39
CA TRP A 175 -22.55 2.75 20.96
C TRP A 175 -21.07 2.55 21.32
N GLN A 176 -20.76 1.92 22.46
CA GLN A 176 -19.39 1.58 22.84
C GLN A 176 -18.77 0.60 21.85
N LEU A 177 -19.53 -0.41 21.45
CA LEU A 177 -19.12 -1.37 20.43
C LEU A 177 -18.89 -0.71 19.07
N LEU A 178 -19.81 0.15 18.64
CA LEU A 178 -19.69 0.90 17.38
C LEU A 178 -18.50 1.85 17.40
N LEU A 179 -18.27 2.56 18.51
CA LEU A 179 -17.11 3.41 18.68
C LEU A 179 -15.82 2.59 18.64
N PHE A 180 -15.81 1.43 19.31
CA PHE A 180 -14.69 0.50 19.28
C PHE A 180 -14.40 0.06 17.85
N TYR A 181 -15.39 -0.41 17.09
CA TYR A 181 -15.20 -0.81 15.69
C TYR A 181 -14.78 0.35 14.79
N PHE A 182 -15.31 1.55 15.01
CA PHE A 182 -14.92 2.72 14.24
C PHE A 182 -13.45 3.06 14.47
N LEU A 183 -13.01 3.13 15.73
CA LEU A 183 -11.62 3.41 16.07
C LEU A 183 -10.69 2.29 15.60
N ASN A 184 -11.12 1.04 15.74
CA ASN A 184 -10.36 -0.11 15.28
C ASN A 184 -10.18 -0.08 13.74
N ALA A 185 -11.24 0.18 12.99
CA ALA A 185 -11.17 0.24 11.53
C ALA A 185 -10.37 1.45 11.03
N MET A 186 -10.66 2.65 11.54
CA MET A 186 -10.10 3.90 11.00
C MET A 186 -8.68 4.18 11.48
N VAL A 187 -8.41 3.96 12.77
CA VAL A 187 -7.15 4.37 13.42
C VAL A 187 -6.20 3.19 13.54
N VAL A 188 -6.73 2.02 13.88
CA VAL A 188 -5.89 0.87 14.19
C VAL A 188 -5.51 0.12 12.92
N ALA A 189 -6.48 -0.30 12.09
CA ALA A 189 -6.22 -0.98 10.83
C ALA A 189 -5.82 0.02 9.73
N ALA A 190 -6.78 0.79 9.22
CA ALA A 190 -6.57 1.59 8.01
C ALA A 190 -5.40 2.58 8.13
N PHE A 191 -5.33 3.38 9.19
CA PHE A 191 -4.22 4.34 9.34
C PHE A 191 -2.85 3.67 9.41
N VAL A 192 -2.71 2.57 10.15
CA VAL A 192 -1.44 1.85 10.29
C VAL A 192 -1.05 1.24 8.94
N GLU A 193 -1.96 0.52 8.31
CA GLU A 193 -1.70 -0.13 7.03
C GLU A 193 -1.35 0.87 5.91
N GLU A 194 -2.10 1.96 5.78
CA GLU A 194 -1.84 2.98 4.77
C GLU A 194 -0.51 3.72 5.04
N THR A 195 -0.15 3.87 6.32
CA THR A 195 1.18 4.39 6.71
C THR A 195 2.29 3.44 6.28
N VAL A 196 2.12 2.13 6.51
CA VAL A 196 3.08 1.11 6.08
C VAL A 196 3.21 1.09 4.56
N LYS A 197 2.10 1.19 3.81
CA LYS A 197 2.10 1.32 2.33
C LYS A 197 2.84 2.58 1.87
N TYR A 198 2.69 3.70 2.58
CA TYR A 198 3.45 4.93 2.34
C TYR A 198 4.96 4.76 2.58
N ILE A 199 5.35 4.07 3.66
CA ILE A 199 6.77 3.77 3.94
C ILE A 199 7.36 2.86 2.86
N LEU A 200 6.61 1.86 2.40
CA LEU A 200 7.02 1.01 1.28
C LEU A 200 7.18 1.82 0.00
N ALA A 201 6.28 2.76 -0.27
CA ALA A 201 6.41 3.68 -1.39
C ALA A 201 7.70 4.50 -1.30
N LEU A 202 8.11 4.99 -0.12
CA LEU A 202 9.36 5.75 0.05
C LEU A 202 10.64 4.97 -0.28
N ARG A 203 10.60 3.62 -0.26
CA ARG A 203 11.79 2.80 -0.53
C ARG A 203 12.33 2.96 -1.95
N HIS A 204 11.53 3.39 -2.92
CA HIS A 204 12.01 3.61 -4.30
C HIS A 204 13.24 4.52 -4.34
N ARG A 205 13.32 5.51 -3.44
CA ARG A 205 14.43 6.48 -3.33
C ARG A 205 15.79 5.81 -3.09
N LYS A 206 15.80 4.63 -2.47
CA LYS A 206 17.03 3.90 -2.13
C LYS A 206 17.39 2.82 -3.15
N LEU A 207 16.43 2.40 -3.98
CA LEU A 207 16.53 1.15 -4.72
C LEU A 207 16.53 1.33 -6.23
N VAL A 208 15.99 2.44 -6.73
CA VAL A 208 15.83 2.64 -8.16
C VAL A 208 16.40 4.00 -8.55
N ILE A 209 17.38 3.98 -9.44
CA ILE A 209 17.88 5.18 -10.10
C ILE A 209 16.85 5.56 -11.17
N ASN A 210 16.20 6.72 -11.00
CA ASN A 210 15.19 7.26 -11.93
C ASN A 210 14.01 6.30 -12.22
N PRO A 211 13.21 5.92 -11.21
CA PRO A 211 12.08 4.98 -11.39
C PRO A 211 11.00 5.47 -12.36
N GLY A 212 10.92 6.79 -12.61
CA GLY A 212 9.74 7.43 -13.19
C GLY A 212 8.50 7.26 -12.29
N ILE A 213 7.37 7.84 -12.68
CA ILE A 213 6.11 7.68 -11.92
C ILE A 213 5.73 6.21 -11.78
N LYS A 214 5.85 5.48 -12.90
CA LYS A 214 5.49 4.07 -13.02
C LYS A 214 6.25 3.16 -12.04
N GLY A 215 7.56 3.40 -11.86
CA GLY A 215 8.37 2.65 -10.91
C GLY A 215 7.91 2.85 -9.47
N ILE A 216 7.62 4.08 -9.07
CA ILE A 216 7.17 4.43 -7.71
C ILE A 216 5.82 3.78 -7.41
N ILE A 217 4.87 3.87 -8.35
CA ILE A 217 3.56 3.21 -8.23
C ILE A 217 3.73 1.70 -8.11
N GLY A 218 4.55 1.09 -8.98
CA GLY A 218 4.83 -0.35 -8.94
C GLY A 218 5.35 -0.81 -7.57
N CYS A 219 6.26 -0.04 -6.95
CA CYS A 219 6.75 -0.33 -5.60
C CYS A 219 5.61 -0.39 -4.57
N SER A 220 4.78 0.65 -4.55
CA SER A 220 3.72 0.79 -3.55
C SER A 220 2.63 -0.25 -3.73
N VAL A 221 2.21 -0.51 -4.97
CA VAL A 221 1.17 -1.52 -5.25
C VAL A 221 1.64 -2.93 -4.92
N CYS A 222 2.89 -3.30 -5.27
CA CYS A 222 3.41 -4.63 -4.93
C CYS A 222 3.51 -4.85 -3.42
N GLY A 223 3.93 -3.81 -2.69
CA GLY A 223 3.93 -3.82 -1.22
C GLY A 223 2.52 -3.97 -0.64
N ALA A 224 1.57 -3.19 -1.12
CA ALA A 224 0.17 -3.27 -0.70
C ALA A 224 -0.45 -4.64 -1.00
N LEU A 225 -0.09 -5.24 -2.14
CA LEU A 225 -0.54 -6.56 -2.55
C LEU A 225 -0.01 -7.67 -1.63
N GLY A 226 1.25 -7.58 -1.21
CA GLY A 226 1.81 -8.49 -0.21
C GLY A 226 1.09 -8.41 1.13
N LEU A 227 0.78 -7.18 1.56
CA LEU A 227 0.03 -6.93 2.80
C LEU A 227 -1.39 -7.51 2.73
N ALA A 228 -2.12 -7.23 1.65
CA ALA A 228 -3.45 -7.79 1.40
C ALA A 228 -3.43 -9.33 1.38
N GLY A 229 -2.38 -9.92 0.82
CA GLY A 229 -2.20 -11.37 0.80
C GLY A 229 -2.17 -12.00 2.19
N MET A 230 -1.52 -11.34 3.13
CA MET A 230 -1.34 -11.86 4.48
C MET A 230 -2.53 -11.55 5.39
N GLU A 231 -3.12 -10.36 5.27
CA GLU A 231 -4.39 -10.04 5.94
C GLU A 231 -5.47 -11.02 5.51
N HIS A 232 -5.58 -11.26 4.20
CA HIS A 232 -6.55 -12.21 3.69
C HIS A 232 -6.27 -13.64 4.17
N LEU A 233 -5.01 -14.09 4.19
CA LEU A 233 -4.64 -15.37 4.78
C LEU A 233 -5.10 -15.47 6.25
N PHE A 234 -4.88 -14.44 7.06
CA PHE A 234 -5.33 -14.46 8.46
C PHE A 234 -6.85 -14.51 8.58
N TYR A 235 -7.56 -13.80 7.71
CA TYR A 235 -9.01 -13.87 7.62
C TYR A 235 -9.49 -15.28 7.26
N CYS A 236 -8.84 -15.90 6.26
CA CYS A 236 -9.04 -17.31 5.90
C CYS A 236 -8.89 -18.25 7.08
N LEU A 237 -7.82 -18.07 7.88
CA LEU A 237 -7.54 -18.90 9.05
C LEU A 237 -8.61 -18.77 10.12
N ASN A 238 -9.07 -17.55 10.40
CA ASN A 238 -10.13 -17.31 11.39
C ASN A 238 -11.43 -18.03 11.01
N PHE A 239 -11.73 -18.12 9.72
CA PHE A 239 -12.91 -18.82 9.22
C PHE A 239 -12.85 -20.34 9.34
N LEU A 240 -11.66 -20.94 9.23
CA LEU A 240 -11.49 -22.38 9.43
C LEU A 240 -11.85 -22.82 10.86
N LEU A 241 -11.83 -21.87 11.80
CA LEU A 241 -12.19 -22.10 13.19
C LEU A 241 -13.70 -21.89 13.45
N SER A 242 -14.47 -21.43 12.46
CA SER A 242 -15.91 -21.22 12.58
C SER A 242 -16.71 -22.49 12.30
N SER A 243 -17.89 -22.62 12.92
CA SER A 243 -18.79 -23.76 12.76
C SER A 243 -19.59 -23.75 11.45
N ASP A 244 -19.73 -22.60 10.79
CA ASP A 244 -20.44 -22.43 9.51
C ASP A 244 -19.46 -22.18 8.35
N TRP A 245 -18.89 -23.28 7.85
CA TRP A 245 -17.85 -23.24 6.82
C TRP A 245 -18.33 -22.65 5.49
N LEU A 246 -19.62 -22.79 5.13
CA LEU A 246 -20.12 -22.31 3.83
C LEU A 246 -20.23 -20.78 3.81
N THR A 247 -20.84 -20.21 4.84
CA THR A 247 -20.94 -18.75 5.00
C THR A 247 -19.55 -18.13 5.12
N ALA A 248 -18.65 -18.77 5.88
CA ALA A 248 -17.24 -18.40 5.97
C ALA A 248 -16.53 -18.37 4.61
N VAL A 249 -16.66 -19.44 3.81
CA VAL A 249 -16.04 -19.53 2.48
C VAL A 249 -16.57 -18.47 1.53
N LEU A 250 -17.89 -18.25 1.49
CA LEU A 250 -18.52 -17.25 0.64
C LEU A 250 -18.12 -15.82 1.06
N SER A 251 -18.21 -15.51 2.34
CA SER A 251 -17.82 -14.20 2.89
C SER A 251 -16.35 -13.91 2.61
N GLY A 252 -15.47 -14.89 2.83
CA GLY A 252 -14.06 -14.73 2.56
C GLY A 252 -13.76 -14.57 1.07
N PHE A 253 -14.44 -15.31 0.17
CA PHE A 253 -14.25 -15.12 -1.27
C PHE A 253 -14.65 -13.73 -1.76
N PHE A 254 -15.82 -13.23 -1.34
CA PHE A 254 -16.27 -11.88 -1.69
C PHE A 254 -15.33 -10.81 -1.12
N ARG A 255 -14.92 -10.96 0.15
CA ARG A 255 -13.93 -10.06 0.76
C ARG A 255 -12.61 -10.12 -0.01
N ALA A 256 -12.15 -11.28 -0.46
CA ALA A 256 -10.91 -11.38 -1.25
C ALA A 256 -10.96 -10.46 -2.48
N ILE A 257 -11.99 -10.60 -3.31
CA ILE A 257 -12.12 -9.83 -4.56
C ILE A 257 -12.08 -8.32 -4.29
N ILE A 258 -12.83 -7.88 -3.27
CA ILE A 258 -13.00 -6.47 -2.93
C ILE A 258 -11.75 -5.92 -2.21
N ALA A 259 -11.22 -6.64 -1.21
CA ALA A 259 -10.09 -6.21 -0.40
C ALA A 259 -8.79 -6.18 -1.21
N PHE A 260 -8.50 -7.19 -2.04
CA PHE A 260 -7.29 -7.14 -2.88
C PHE A 260 -7.32 -5.92 -3.81
N TRP A 261 -8.48 -5.62 -4.40
CA TRP A 261 -8.65 -4.44 -5.24
C TRP A 261 -8.46 -3.15 -4.44
N LEU A 262 -9.09 -3.05 -3.26
CA LEU A 262 -8.95 -1.92 -2.35
C LEU A 262 -7.48 -1.65 -2.02
N HIS A 263 -6.74 -2.64 -1.52
CA HIS A 263 -5.36 -2.46 -1.08
C HIS A 263 -4.46 -2.05 -2.24
N CYS A 264 -4.65 -2.65 -3.41
CA CYS A 264 -3.87 -2.27 -4.59
C CYS A 264 -4.20 -0.85 -5.03
N LEU A 265 -5.45 -0.44 -4.93
CA LEU A 265 -5.89 0.90 -5.28
C LEU A 265 -5.40 1.94 -4.26
N THR A 266 -5.39 1.64 -2.96
CA THR A 266 -4.82 2.53 -1.95
C THR A 266 -3.31 2.68 -2.13
N GLY A 267 -2.59 1.58 -2.33
CA GLY A 267 -1.17 1.59 -2.70
C GLY A 267 -0.91 2.36 -3.99
N PHE A 268 -1.77 2.23 -5.00
CA PHE A 268 -1.66 2.97 -6.25
C PHE A 268 -1.81 4.47 -6.01
N PHE A 269 -2.85 4.90 -5.28
CA PHE A 269 -3.07 6.31 -4.95
C PHE A 269 -1.89 6.92 -4.17
N ILE A 270 -1.41 6.20 -3.16
CA ILE A 270 -0.21 6.58 -2.38
C ILE A 270 1.00 6.71 -3.30
N GLY A 271 1.22 5.75 -4.20
CA GLY A 271 2.29 5.77 -5.19
C GLY A 271 2.23 6.99 -6.12
N VAL A 272 1.05 7.34 -6.62
CA VAL A 272 0.83 8.54 -7.45
C VAL A 272 1.19 9.81 -6.68
N ARG A 273 0.67 9.97 -5.47
CA ARG A 273 0.95 11.14 -4.62
C ARG A 273 2.44 11.26 -4.30
N ARG A 274 3.10 10.12 -4.04
CA ARG A 274 4.54 10.08 -3.81
C ARG A 274 5.33 10.48 -5.05
N ALA A 275 4.92 9.99 -6.22
CA ALA A 275 5.57 10.34 -7.49
C ALA A 275 5.44 11.84 -7.82
N ARG A 276 4.30 12.48 -7.48
CA ARG A 276 4.15 13.94 -7.60
C ARG A 276 5.21 14.70 -6.78
N VAL A 277 5.51 14.24 -5.57
CA VAL A 277 6.53 14.88 -4.72
C VAL A 277 7.93 14.60 -5.26
N ASP A 278 8.25 13.34 -5.59
CA ASP A 278 9.62 12.94 -5.92
C ASP A 278 10.05 13.24 -7.36
N ILE A 279 9.11 13.24 -8.32
CA ILE A 279 9.41 13.47 -9.74
C ILE A 279 9.00 14.88 -10.15
N LEU A 280 7.84 15.36 -9.71
CA LEU A 280 7.31 16.67 -10.13
C LEU A 280 7.64 17.80 -9.15
N GLY A 281 8.21 17.50 -7.97
CA GLY A 281 8.57 18.50 -6.97
C GLY A 281 7.38 19.12 -6.25
N ASP A 282 6.19 18.50 -6.29
CA ASP A 282 5.00 19.04 -5.61
C ASP A 282 5.20 19.06 -4.08
N SER A 283 4.70 20.10 -3.40
CA SER A 283 4.75 20.26 -1.94
C SER A 283 3.62 19.51 -1.21
N LEU A 284 3.37 18.25 -1.57
CA LEU A 284 2.34 17.43 -0.93
C LEU A 284 2.81 16.90 0.43
N SER A 285 1.94 16.99 1.44
CA SER A 285 2.21 16.46 2.78
C SER A 285 1.98 14.95 2.85
N TYR A 286 2.57 14.28 3.84
CA TYR A 286 2.30 12.88 4.14
C TYR A 286 0.79 12.61 4.32
N ILE A 287 0.10 13.47 5.09
CA ILE A 287 -1.34 13.36 5.31
C ILE A 287 -2.10 13.38 3.98
N SER A 288 -1.73 14.26 3.04
CA SER A 288 -2.37 14.35 1.72
C SER A 288 -2.28 13.06 0.90
N ALA A 289 -1.27 12.21 1.16
CA ALA A 289 -1.09 10.94 0.49
C ALA A 289 -1.94 9.82 1.08
N ILE A 290 -2.23 9.86 2.40
CA ILE A 290 -2.86 8.74 3.10
C ILE A 290 -4.31 8.99 3.54
N TRP A 291 -4.76 10.23 3.73
CA TRP A 291 -6.08 10.49 4.35
C TRP A 291 -7.25 9.86 3.59
N LEU A 292 -7.24 9.94 2.25
CA LEU A 292 -8.30 9.39 1.41
C LEU A 292 -8.24 7.85 1.40
N PRO A 293 -7.08 7.22 1.18
CA PRO A 293 -6.90 5.79 1.45
C PRO A 293 -7.44 5.33 2.80
N VAL A 294 -7.07 6.02 3.89
CA VAL A 294 -7.52 5.68 5.26
C VAL A 294 -9.03 5.81 5.39
N LEU A 295 -9.62 6.86 4.83
CA LEU A 295 -11.05 7.06 4.88
C LEU A 295 -11.81 5.95 4.14
N VAL A 296 -11.41 5.65 2.90
CA VAL A 296 -12.10 4.62 2.08
C VAL A 296 -11.90 3.25 2.71
N HIS A 297 -10.66 2.90 3.05
CA HIS A 297 -10.34 1.61 3.64
C HIS A 297 -11.01 1.43 5.00
N GLY A 298 -10.81 2.36 5.93
CA GLY A 298 -11.40 2.27 7.26
C GLY A 298 -12.92 2.31 7.25
N THR A 299 -13.56 2.96 6.27
CA THR A 299 -15.03 2.90 6.12
C THR A 299 -15.50 1.50 5.73
N MET A 300 -14.78 0.83 4.82
CA MET A 300 -15.12 -0.54 4.39
C MET A 300 -14.90 -1.54 5.53
N ASP A 301 -13.80 -1.41 6.27
CA ASP A 301 -13.55 -2.23 7.47
C ASP A 301 -14.58 -1.96 8.57
N PHE A 302 -14.92 -0.69 8.82
CA PHE A 302 -15.94 -0.33 9.79
C PHE A 302 -17.30 -0.92 9.42
N ALA A 303 -17.69 -0.82 8.14
CA ALA A 303 -18.92 -1.44 7.64
C ALA A 303 -18.88 -2.96 7.84
N ALA A 304 -17.77 -3.62 7.53
CA ALA A 304 -17.61 -5.06 7.73
C ALA A 304 -17.72 -5.46 9.21
N PHE A 305 -17.04 -4.75 10.12
CA PHE A 305 -17.07 -5.05 11.55
C PHE A 305 -18.44 -4.75 12.17
N SER A 306 -18.98 -3.55 11.94
CA SER A 306 -20.24 -3.13 12.57
C SER A 306 -21.45 -3.91 12.06
N LEU A 307 -21.57 -4.09 10.73
CA LEU A 307 -22.73 -4.76 10.16
C LEU A 307 -22.66 -6.28 10.38
N GLY A 308 -21.46 -6.87 10.35
CA GLY A 308 -21.27 -8.27 10.67
C GLY A 308 -21.62 -8.64 12.12
N THR A 309 -21.53 -7.69 13.05
CA THR A 309 -21.88 -7.93 14.45
C THR A 309 -23.32 -7.57 14.80
N ILE A 310 -23.89 -6.53 14.18
CA ILE A 310 -25.23 -6.04 14.54
C ILE A 310 -26.34 -6.89 13.91
N PHE A 311 -26.08 -7.51 12.76
CA PHE A 311 -27.13 -8.15 12.00
C PHE A 311 -26.76 -9.56 11.55
N GLU A 312 -27.55 -10.54 11.97
CA GLU A 312 -27.51 -11.92 11.44
C GLU A 312 -28.21 -12.06 10.09
N ASP A 313 -28.96 -11.04 9.67
CA ASP A 313 -29.82 -11.13 8.50
C ASP A 313 -29.02 -11.23 7.19
N THR A 314 -29.33 -12.29 6.43
CA THR A 314 -28.72 -12.61 5.13
C THR A 314 -28.80 -11.51 4.07
N TRP A 315 -29.71 -10.53 4.18
CA TRP A 315 -29.78 -9.43 3.21
C TRP A 315 -28.62 -8.42 3.36
N LEU A 316 -28.02 -8.30 4.54
CA LEU A 316 -26.87 -7.41 4.76
C LEU A 316 -25.57 -7.96 4.16
N VAL A 317 -25.50 -9.28 3.98
CA VAL A 317 -24.48 -9.93 3.15
C VAL A 317 -24.50 -9.39 1.71
N VAL A 318 -25.64 -8.86 1.24
CA VAL A 318 -25.77 -8.22 -0.08
C VAL A 318 -25.49 -6.71 -0.01
N LEU A 319 -25.94 -6.02 1.04
CA LEU A 319 -25.77 -4.57 1.14
C LEU A 319 -24.30 -4.15 1.27
N VAL A 320 -23.50 -4.85 2.10
CA VAL A 320 -22.09 -4.50 2.34
C VAL A 320 -21.29 -4.51 1.04
N PRO A 321 -21.32 -5.58 0.22
CA PRO A 321 -20.67 -5.58 -1.09
C PRO A 321 -21.15 -4.45 -2.02
N CYS A 322 -22.44 -4.09 -1.99
CA CYS A 322 -22.94 -2.99 -2.81
C CYS A 322 -22.33 -1.63 -2.40
N LEU A 323 -22.25 -1.37 -1.09
CA LEU A 323 -21.59 -0.18 -0.55
C LEU A 323 -20.10 -0.17 -0.91
N ASP A 324 -19.42 -1.30 -0.74
CA ASP A 324 -18.01 -1.47 -1.06
C ASP A 324 -17.72 -1.21 -2.53
N ILE A 325 -18.52 -1.79 -3.44
CA ILE A 325 -18.39 -1.57 -4.89
C ILE A 325 -18.61 -0.10 -5.23
N PHE A 326 -19.57 0.57 -4.59
CA PHE A 326 -19.82 1.99 -4.80
C PHE A 326 -18.63 2.85 -4.36
N LEU A 327 -18.12 2.63 -3.13
CA LEU A 327 -16.95 3.34 -2.61
C LEU A 327 -15.70 3.08 -3.46
N LEU A 328 -15.45 1.82 -3.83
CA LEU A 328 -14.35 1.43 -4.72
C LEU A 328 -14.46 2.08 -6.09
N SER A 329 -15.66 2.23 -6.63
CA SER A 329 -15.87 2.88 -7.93
C SER A 329 -15.50 4.36 -7.88
N ILE A 330 -15.96 5.07 -6.84
CA ILE A 330 -15.59 6.49 -6.62
C ILE A 330 -14.09 6.63 -6.41
N PHE A 331 -13.50 5.75 -5.61
CA PHE A 331 -12.08 5.81 -5.31
C PHE A 331 -11.23 5.46 -6.54
N THR A 332 -11.66 4.51 -7.36
CA THR A 332 -11.01 4.15 -8.64
C THR A 332 -11.04 5.34 -9.59
N TRP A 333 -12.20 5.98 -9.73
CA TRP A 333 -12.33 7.18 -10.56
C TRP A 333 -11.40 8.30 -10.08
N THR A 334 -11.41 8.62 -8.78
CA THR A 334 -10.55 9.65 -8.19
C THR A 334 -9.07 9.37 -8.43
N THR A 335 -8.65 8.12 -8.20
CA THR A 335 -7.28 7.66 -8.40
C THR A 335 -6.86 7.74 -9.87
N SER A 336 -7.76 7.40 -10.80
CA SER A 336 -7.50 7.49 -12.23
C SER A 336 -7.26 8.94 -12.69
N MET A 337 -7.99 9.90 -12.12
CA MET A 337 -7.84 11.32 -12.44
C MET A 337 -6.50 11.86 -11.94
N GLU A 338 -6.12 11.52 -10.71
CA GLU A 338 -4.81 11.87 -10.15
C GLU A 338 -3.66 11.28 -10.98
N TYR A 339 -3.77 10.01 -11.38
CA TYR A 339 -2.76 9.37 -12.22
C TYR A 339 -2.64 10.00 -13.60
N LYS A 340 -3.77 10.28 -14.26
CA LYS A 340 -3.78 10.91 -15.58
C LYS A 340 -3.09 12.28 -15.53
N SER A 341 -3.49 13.13 -14.58
CA SER A 341 -2.88 14.46 -14.39
C SER A 341 -1.38 14.38 -14.08
N THR A 342 -0.97 13.45 -13.22
CA THR A 342 0.44 13.23 -12.87
C THR A 342 1.25 12.76 -14.08
N SER A 343 0.69 11.84 -14.89
CA SER A 343 1.35 11.29 -16.08
C SER A 343 1.52 12.34 -17.19
N GLU A 344 0.51 13.19 -17.41
CA GLU A 344 0.59 14.29 -18.38
C GLU A 344 1.71 15.26 -18.02
N ARG A 345 1.83 15.64 -16.74
CA ARG A 345 2.90 16.52 -16.24
C ARG A 345 4.29 15.88 -16.36
N GLU A 346 4.44 14.58 -16.13
CA GLU A 346 5.73 13.91 -16.38
C GLU A 346 6.09 13.92 -17.87
N MET A 347 5.12 13.76 -18.76
CA MET A 347 5.35 13.84 -20.21
C MET A 347 5.81 15.24 -20.63
N GLU A 348 5.18 16.30 -20.11
CA GLU A 348 5.59 17.69 -20.36
C GLU A 348 7.03 17.97 -19.88
N LEU A 349 7.42 17.42 -18.73
CA LEU A 349 8.79 17.56 -18.21
C LEU A 349 9.83 16.79 -19.03
N ARG A 350 9.49 15.60 -19.53
CA ARG A 350 10.41 14.75 -20.32
C ARG A 350 10.56 15.22 -21.76
N TYR A 351 9.49 15.76 -22.31
CA TYR A 351 9.42 16.23 -23.69
C TYR A 351 8.91 17.66 -23.66
N PRO A 352 9.73 18.63 -23.21
CA PRO A 352 9.37 20.03 -23.34
C PRO A 352 9.06 20.23 -24.82
N GLN A 353 7.80 20.54 -25.13
CA GLN A 353 7.42 20.83 -26.51
C GLN A 353 8.42 21.86 -26.98
N ASN A 354 9.20 21.53 -28.02
CA ASN A 354 10.07 22.49 -28.66
C ASN A 354 9.19 23.70 -28.90
N VAL A 355 9.43 24.76 -28.12
CA VAL A 355 8.82 26.06 -28.35
C VAL A 355 9.18 26.29 -29.79
N VAL A 356 8.19 26.15 -30.68
CA VAL A 356 8.29 26.59 -32.05
C VAL A 356 8.51 28.07 -31.87
N THR A 357 9.78 28.44 -31.79
CA THR A 357 10.21 29.80 -31.98
C THR A 357 9.79 30.02 -33.41
N GLU A 358 8.61 30.59 -33.59
CA GLU A 358 8.25 31.23 -34.84
C GLU A 358 9.37 32.22 -35.07
N VAL A 359 10.36 31.79 -35.85
CA VAL A 359 11.37 32.69 -36.40
C VAL A 359 10.57 33.58 -37.33
N SER A 360 10.14 34.73 -36.81
CA SER A 360 9.59 35.79 -37.61
C SER A 360 10.71 36.24 -38.55
N VAL A 361 10.63 35.78 -39.80
CA VAL A 361 11.52 36.15 -40.90
C VAL A 361 11.33 37.62 -41.27
#